data_AF-A0A813N1J9-F1
#
_entry.id   AF-A0A813N1J9-F1
#
_cell.length_a   1.000
_cell.length_b   1.000
_cell.length_c   1.000
_cell.angle_alpha   90.00
_cell.angle_beta   90.00
_cell.angle_gamma   90.00
#
_symmetry.space_group_name_H-M   'P 1'
#
loop_
_entity.id
_entity.type
_entity.pdbx_description
1 polymer ?
#
loop_
_entity_poly.entity_id
_entity_poly.type
_entity_poly.pdbx_seq_one_letter_code
_entity_poly.pdbx_strand_id
1 'polypeptide(L)'
;MPEAPKQNFFAKLFASNAMIDSDQLFGEAAGKAPAGVIKKEDVNVNMNQLRGNTDSASSAIHDTRMKLLERGQKLNEIDIASKEMADRAEEFSSLSRKVMLKQKEKAEWSWPFTSKKQ
;
A
#
# COMPACT_ATOMS: atom_id res chain seq x y z
N MET A 1 10.67 -2.34 53.38
CA MET A 1 9.94 -3.58 53.01
C MET A 1 8.56 -3.48 53.64
N PRO A 2 7.44 -3.54 52.91
CA PRO A 2 6.12 -3.42 53.54
C PRO A 2 5.84 -4.68 54.38
N GLU A 3 5.47 -4.49 55.64
CA GLU A 3 5.24 -5.57 56.60
C GLU A 3 3.98 -6.37 56.27
N ALA A 4 4.00 -7.67 56.58
CA ALA A 4 2.91 -8.58 56.27
C ALA A 4 1.63 -8.21 57.05
N PRO A 5 0.45 -8.24 56.40
CA PRO A 5 -0.81 -7.90 57.03
C PRO A 5 -1.12 -8.85 58.21
N LYS A 6 -1.68 -8.27 59.28
CA LYS A 6 -1.98 -8.97 60.54
C LYS A 6 -2.84 -10.21 60.27
N GLN A 7 -2.48 -11.35 60.85
CA GLN A 7 -3.11 -12.67 60.60
C GLN A 7 -4.65 -12.67 60.79
N ASN A 8 -5.19 -11.75 61.58
CA ASN A 8 -6.62 -11.63 61.85
C ASN A 8 -7.38 -10.74 60.85
N PHE A 9 -6.72 -10.20 59.82
CA PHE A 9 -7.36 -9.41 58.77
C PHE A 9 -8.36 -10.26 57.99
N PHE A 10 -7.93 -11.40 57.46
CA PHE A 10 -8.80 -12.31 56.71
C PHE A 10 -9.84 -12.97 57.59
N ALA A 11 -9.49 -13.29 58.84
CA ALA A 11 -10.46 -13.78 59.81
C ALA A 11 -11.59 -12.76 60.03
N LYS A 12 -11.30 -11.47 60.17
CA LYS A 12 -12.34 -10.44 60.38
C LYS A 12 -13.11 -10.09 59.10
N LEU A 13 -12.47 -10.19 57.94
CA LEU A 13 -13.09 -9.98 56.63
C LEU A 13 -14.10 -11.09 56.29
N PHE A 14 -13.79 -12.34 56.66
CA PHE A 14 -14.63 -13.51 56.36
C PHE A 14 -15.45 -14.03 57.55
N ALA A 15 -15.22 -13.55 58.78
CA ALA A 15 -16.06 -13.86 59.94
C ALA A 15 -17.33 -13.00 60.02
N SER A 16 -17.47 -11.99 59.14
CA SER A 16 -18.78 -11.42 58.87
C SER A 16 -19.54 -12.41 58.00
N ASN A 17 -20.30 -13.31 58.62
CA ASN A 17 -21.40 -14.06 57.99
C ASN A 17 -22.55 -13.12 57.58
N ALA A 18 -22.24 -12.01 56.93
CA ALA A 18 -23.22 -11.33 56.12
C ALA A 18 -23.45 -12.27 54.94
N MET A 19 -24.64 -12.88 54.85
CA MET A 19 -25.15 -13.34 53.57
C MET A 19 -24.91 -12.19 52.61
N ILE A 20 -23.96 -12.38 51.70
CA ILE A 20 -23.64 -11.39 50.69
C ILE A 20 -24.83 -11.42 49.75
N ASP A 21 -25.78 -10.52 50.04
CA ASP A 21 -27.01 -10.37 49.29
C ASP A 21 -26.65 -9.95 47.87
N SER A 22 -27.01 -10.80 46.89
CA SER A 22 -26.69 -10.56 45.49
C SER A 22 -27.37 -9.28 44.99
N ASP A 23 -28.45 -8.85 45.65
CA ASP A 23 -29.15 -7.60 45.35
C ASP A 23 -28.41 -6.35 45.87
N GLN A 24 -27.55 -6.47 46.90
CA GLN A 24 -26.66 -5.35 47.29
C GLN A 24 -25.39 -5.26 46.45
N LEU A 25 -24.89 -6.39 45.94
CA LEU A 25 -23.69 -6.42 45.09
C LEU A 25 -23.97 -6.16 43.61
N PHE A 26 -25.18 -6.45 43.13
CA PHE A 26 -25.55 -6.33 41.73
C PHE A 26 -26.84 -5.55 41.49
N GLY A 27 -27.56 -5.15 42.55
CA GLY A 27 -28.70 -4.25 42.47
C GLY A 27 -28.32 -2.79 42.68
N GLU A 28 -29.32 -1.92 42.80
CA GLU A 28 -29.23 -0.46 42.67
C GLU A 28 -28.23 0.25 43.63
N ALA A 29 -27.83 -0.40 44.72
CA ALA A 29 -26.81 0.08 45.66
C ALA A 29 -25.35 -0.19 45.21
N ALA A 30 -25.15 -1.09 44.24
CA ALA A 30 -23.87 -1.33 43.59
C ALA A 30 -23.61 -0.19 42.60
N GLY A 31 -22.95 0.86 43.09
CA GLY A 31 -22.78 2.13 42.39
C GLY A 31 -22.43 2.01 40.90
N LYS A 32 -22.89 3.00 40.12
CA LYS A 32 -22.70 3.11 38.66
C LYS A 32 -21.31 2.63 38.21
N ALA A 33 -21.29 1.82 37.15
CA ALA A 33 -20.07 1.33 36.52
C ALA A 33 -19.04 2.47 36.34
N PRO A 34 -17.75 2.23 36.63
CA PRO A 34 -16.73 3.26 36.53
C PRO A 34 -16.73 3.87 35.13
N ALA A 35 -16.45 5.18 35.03
CA ALA A 35 -16.58 6.00 33.81
C ALA A 35 -15.71 5.56 32.60
N GLY A 36 -15.11 4.36 32.63
CA GLY A 36 -14.34 3.76 31.55
C GLY A 36 -14.69 2.30 31.25
N VAL A 37 -15.75 1.73 31.84
CA VAL A 37 -16.21 0.38 31.45
C VAL A 37 -16.95 0.48 30.12
N ILE A 38 -16.32 -0.04 29.08
CA ILE A 38 -16.88 -0.09 27.74
C ILE A 38 -18.07 -1.04 27.75
N LYS A 39 -19.23 -0.59 27.30
CA LYS A 39 -20.43 -1.43 27.19
C LYS A 39 -20.21 -2.45 26.09
N LYS A 40 -20.68 -3.68 26.29
CA LYS A 40 -20.46 -4.79 25.34
C LYS A 40 -21.03 -4.46 23.94
N GLU A 41 -22.08 -3.66 23.91
CA GLU A 41 -22.72 -3.12 22.70
C GLU A 41 -21.75 -2.21 21.93
N ASP A 42 -21.03 -1.32 22.63
CA ASP A 42 -20.06 -0.39 22.03
C ASP A 42 -18.85 -1.13 21.43
N VAL A 43 -18.44 -2.26 22.03
CA VAL A 43 -17.37 -3.12 21.48
C VAL A 43 -17.78 -3.77 20.15
N ASN A 44 -19.03 -4.25 20.06
CA ASN A 44 -19.53 -4.92 18.86
C ASN A 44 -19.71 -3.94 17.69
N VAL A 45 -20.22 -2.73 17.96
CA VAL A 45 -20.38 -1.67 16.94
C VAL A 45 -19.02 -1.25 16.38
N ASN A 46 -18.02 -0.99 17.23
CA ASN A 46 -16.68 -0.62 16.79
C ASN A 46 -15.99 -1.73 15.99
N MET A 47 -16.19 -3.00 16.36
CA MET A 47 -15.62 -4.13 15.63
C MET A 47 -16.25 -4.30 14.24
N ASN A 48 -17.57 -4.11 14.10
CA ASN A 48 -18.24 -4.19 12.81
C ASN A 48 -17.85 -3.05 11.87
N GLN A 49 -17.69 -1.83 12.41
CA GLN A 49 -17.15 -0.70 11.65
C GLN A 49 -15.71 -0.96 11.22
N LEU A 50 -14.87 -1.49 12.11
CA LEU A 50 -13.49 -1.85 11.78
C LEU A 50 -13.45 -2.90 10.67
N ARG A 51 -14.27 -3.95 10.76
CA ARG A 51 -14.39 -4.99 9.72
C ARG A 51 -14.82 -4.41 8.37
N GLY A 52 -15.86 -3.56 8.35
CA GLY A 52 -16.29 -2.90 7.11
C GLY A 52 -15.19 -2.04 6.48
N ASN A 53 -14.44 -1.30 7.31
CA ASN A 53 -13.31 -0.52 6.85
C ASN A 53 -12.18 -1.40 6.30
N THR A 54 -11.83 -2.50 6.98
CA THR A 54 -10.80 -3.43 6.50
C THR A 54 -11.20 -4.14 5.21
N ASP A 55 -12.47 -4.51 5.07
CA ASP A 55 -12.98 -5.18 3.88
C ASP A 55 -12.96 -4.23 2.67
N SER A 56 -13.36 -2.97 2.86
CA SER A 56 -13.28 -1.94 1.83
C SER A 56 -11.83 -1.59 1.43
N ALA A 57 -10.91 -1.57 2.38
CA ALA A 57 -9.50 -1.35 2.10
C ALA A 57 -8.91 -2.55 1.34
N SER A 58 -9.29 -3.77 1.70
CA SER A 58 -8.81 -4.99 1.06
C SER A 58 -9.29 -5.10 -0.39
N SER A 59 -10.53 -4.71 -0.69
CA SER A 59 -11.03 -4.69 -2.07
C SER A 59 -10.30 -3.63 -2.91
N ALA A 60 -10.09 -2.44 -2.39
CA ALA A 60 -9.31 -1.40 -3.08
C ALA A 60 -7.86 -1.83 -3.35
N ILE A 61 -7.23 -2.54 -2.40
CA ILE A 61 -5.90 -3.11 -2.58
C ILE A 61 -5.90 -4.19 -3.68
N HIS A 62 -6.93 -5.05 -3.70
CA HIS A 62 -7.06 -6.07 -4.75
C HIS A 62 -7.17 -5.44 -6.14
N ASP A 63 -8.04 -4.45 -6.31
CA ASP A 63 -8.19 -3.74 -7.58
C ASP A 63 -6.90 -3.04 -8.01
N THR A 64 -6.21 -2.41 -7.06
CA THR A 64 -4.90 -1.77 -7.31
C THR A 64 -3.85 -2.80 -7.74
N ARG A 65 -3.85 -3.98 -7.12
CA ARG A 65 -2.96 -5.09 -7.50
C ARG A 65 -3.24 -5.54 -8.92
N MET A 66 -4.49 -5.70 -9.33
CA MET A 66 -4.84 -6.09 -10.70
C MET A 66 -4.35 -5.04 -11.71
N LYS A 67 -4.58 -3.76 -11.44
CA LYS A 67 -4.05 -2.65 -12.26
C LYS A 67 -2.53 -2.64 -12.35
N LEU A 68 -1.83 -3.01 -11.26
CA LEU A 68 -0.37 -3.14 -11.26
C LEU A 68 0.11 -4.30 -12.13
N LEU A 69 -0.62 -5.43 -12.15
CA LEU A 69 -0.31 -6.57 -13.03
C LEU A 69 -0.48 -6.18 -14.50
N GLU A 70 -1.58 -5.53 -14.86
CA GLU A 70 -1.80 -5.01 -16.22
C GLU A 70 -0.71 -4.02 -16.64
N ARG A 71 -0.33 -3.11 -15.73
CA ARG A 71 0.77 -2.17 -15.97
C ARG A 71 2.09 -2.92 -16.18
N GLY A 72 2.36 -3.97 -15.41
CA GLY A 72 3.54 -4.80 -15.57
C GLY A 72 3.62 -5.44 -16.96
N GLN A 73 2.50 -5.99 -17.45
CA GLN A 73 2.41 -6.55 -18.80
C GLN A 73 2.66 -5.48 -19.87
N LYS A 74 1.99 -4.33 -19.77
CA LYS A 74 2.17 -3.21 -20.71
C LYS A 74 3.60 -2.66 -20.73
N LEU A 75 4.25 -2.59 -19.57
CA LEU A 75 5.65 -2.16 -19.49
C LEU A 75 6.59 -3.13 -20.21
N ASN A 76 6.34 -4.43 -20.10
CA ASN A 76 7.10 -5.44 -20.81
C ASN A 76 6.92 -5.33 -22.34
N GLU A 77 5.69 -5.11 -22.81
CA GLU A 77 5.41 -4.86 -24.23
C GLU A 77 6.13 -3.61 -24.75
N ILE A 78 6.13 -2.52 -23.97
CA ILE A 78 6.83 -1.27 -24.33
C ILE A 78 8.34 -1.49 -24.37
N ASP A 79 8.93 -2.26 -23.46
CA ASP A 79 10.38 -2.54 -23.47
C ASP A 79 10.78 -3.29 -24.75
N ILE A 80 10.00 -4.29 -25.15
CA ILE A 80 10.22 -5.02 -26.41
C ILE A 80 10.09 -4.06 -27.61
N ALA A 81 8.97 -3.32 -27.70
CA ALA A 81 8.74 -2.39 -28.78
C ALA A 81 9.80 -1.28 -28.85
N SER A 82 10.29 -0.81 -27.70
CA SER A 82 11.34 0.21 -27.63
C SER A 82 12.69 -0.33 -28.11
N LYS A 83 13.02 -1.59 -27.82
CA LYS A 83 14.23 -2.23 -28.36
C LYS A 83 14.14 -2.37 -29.88
N GLU A 84 13.01 -2.89 -30.39
CA GLU A 84 12.78 -2.96 -31.83
C GLU A 84 12.84 -1.58 -32.51
N MET A 85 12.31 -0.55 -31.85
CA MET A 85 12.35 0.82 -32.37
C MET A 85 13.77 1.37 -32.40
N ALA A 86 14.59 1.09 -31.39
CA ALA A 86 15.99 1.50 -31.35
C ALA A 86 16.79 0.86 -32.48
N ASP A 87 16.62 -0.45 -32.70
CA ASP A 87 17.27 -1.18 -33.80
C ASP A 87 16.88 -0.58 -35.16
N ARG A 88 15.57 -0.35 -35.38
CA ARG A 88 15.07 0.29 -36.62
C ARG A 88 15.59 1.71 -36.80
N ALA A 89 15.75 2.47 -35.73
CA ALA A 89 16.29 3.84 -35.79
C ALA A 89 17.78 3.83 -36.17
N GLU A 90 18.56 2.88 -35.67
CA GLU A 90 19.96 2.69 -36.06
C GLU A 90 20.08 2.31 -37.55
N GLU A 91 19.26 1.35 -38.00
CA GLU A 91 19.19 0.96 -39.40
C GLU A 91 18.83 2.16 -40.29
N PHE A 92 17.78 2.90 -39.95
CA PHE A 92 17.35 4.09 -40.69
C PHE A 92 18.47 5.13 -40.77
N SER A 93 19.12 5.46 -39.64
CA SER A 93 20.26 6.39 -39.61
C SER A 93 21.41 5.93 -40.52
N SER A 94 21.72 4.63 -40.50
CA SER A 94 22.76 4.06 -41.36
C SER A 94 22.41 4.18 -42.86
N LEU A 95 21.15 3.94 -43.22
CA LEU A 95 20.67 4.00 -44.59
C LEU A 95 20.62 5.45 -45.09
N SER A 96 20.07 6.36 -44.31
CA SER A 96 20.06 7.79 -44.63
C SER A 96 21.48 8.33 -44.83
N ARG A 97 22.44 7.92 -43.98
CA ARG A 97 23.86 8.27 -44.15
C ARG A 97 24.42 7.74 -45.47
N LYS A 98 24.14 6.47 -45.82
CA LYS A 98 24.57 5.89 -47.10
C LYS A 98 23.98 6.64 -48.29
N VAL A 99 22.69 7.01 -48.24
CA VAL A 99 22.03 7.78 -49.31
C VAL A 99 22.66 9.17 -49.44
N MET A 100 22.90 9.85 -48.31
CA MET A 100 23.54 11.16 -48.30
C MET A 100 24.94 11.12 -48.93
N LEU A 101 25.76 10.13 -48.55
CA LEU A 101 27.11 9.97 -49.10
C LEU A 101 27.07 9.72 -50.61
N LYS A 102 26.16 8.87 -51.10
CA LYS A 102 25.97 8.64 -52.54
C LYS A 102 25.56 9.92 -53.28
N GLN A 103 24.69 10.74 -52.69
CA GLN A 103 24.29 12.01 -53.31
C GLN A 103 25.44 13.02 -53.33
N LYS A 104 26.27 13.07 -52.28
CA LYS A 104 27.48 13.90 -52.24
C LYS A 104 28.49 13.48 -53.32
N GLU A 105 28.79 12.19 -53.43
CA GLU A 105 29.69 11.63 -54.44
C GLU A 105 29.21 11.94 -55.87
N LYS A 106 27.91 11.74 -56.14
CA LYS A 106 27.31 12.06 -57.44
C LYS A 106 27.43 13.54 -57.77
N ALA A 107 27.21 14.42 -56.80
CA ALA A 107 27.42 15.84 -56.98
C ALA A 107 28.90 16.13 -57.29
N GLU A 108 29.83 15.67 -56.46
CA GLU A 108 31.28 15.86 -56.65
C GLU A 108 31.78 15.36 -58.01
N TRP A 109 31.23 14.25 -58.54
CA TRP A 109 31.58 13.74 -59.87
C TRP A 109 30.97 14.55 -61.02
N SER A 110 29.82 15.20 -60.81
CA SER A 110 29.19 16.06 -61.81
C SER A 110 29.83 17.46 -61.93
N TRP A 111 30.43 17.97 -60.85
CA TRP A 111 31.03 19.31 -60.79
C TRP A 111 32.53 19.48 -61.17
N PRO A 112 33.38 18.46 -61.42
CA PRO A 112 34.81 18.66 -61.64
C PRO A 112 35.12 19.28 -63.01
N PHE A 113 34.12 19.41 -63.89
CA PHE A 113 34.26 20.05 -65.20
C PHE A 113 33.97 21.56 -65.21
N THR A 114 33.60 22.16 -64.08
CA THR A 114 33.11 23.55 -64.04
C THR A 114 34.05 24.58 -63.39
N SER A 115 35.13 24.17 -62.70
CA SER A 115 36.00 25.14 -61.99
C SER A 115 37.32 25.52 -62.68
N LYS A 116 37.57 25.08 -63.93
CA LYS A 116 38.71 25.55 -64.74
C LYS A 116 38.27 26.38 -65.94
N LYS A 117 37.66 27.54 -65.67
CA LYS A 117 37.68 28.69 -66.59
C LYS A 117 37.68 29.98 -65.75
N GLN A 118 38.88 30.43 -65.37
CA GLN A 118 39.39 31.79 -65.55
C GLN A 118 40.78 31.91 -64.91
#